data_AF-A0A1A2DSM4-F1
#
_entry.id   AF-A0A1A2DSM4-F1
#
_cell.length_a   1.000
_cell.length_b   1.000
_cell.length_c   1.000
_cell.angle_alpha   90.00
_cell.angle_beta   90.00
_cell.angle_gamma   90.00
#
_symmetry.space_group_name_H-M   'P 1'
#
loop_
_entity.id
_entity.type
_entity.pdbx_description
1 polymer ?
#
loop_
_entity_poly.entity_id
_entity_poly.type
_entity_poly.pdbx_seq_one_letter_code
_entity_poly.pdbx_strand_id
1 'polypeptide(L)'
;MNARLAAARIAAAASTAVILFALVGCSDSDKPETPPATSAAPAPPSPPPAAEPPRRELASDPVQIADDLVADERALRDPSSTEALKNAAAQRQQLAYRAIGRHPEWDPIVRPRIPPELGKIYDHNVHARRELGVMSRPKDTLPAWRIVAPTPVNQLMTHYREAESEFGVPWHYLAAINLVETAFGRVAGVSTAGAQGPMQFMPSTFAAFGAGGDIHSPRDSIMAAGRYLSANGFTRDRDYALYRYNNSNNYVRAIHDYAAVMAADPAGFDTYYRWEVYYLSTAGDVLLPVGYAEANPILAVNYLAATEAPAPDVAISAQNTQILERMLTARNGAAPPELAEVISREFLGTPYGAHTLVGSMSEPEQLVVELSKVDCFTYADYVEALKRAGNRDEFIAALVDVRYKDGVVGFANRKHFFTDWAAATPAIATDITTSLSTNAIPVQKNLNQKDSGGVYLPGLPVVPRTVSYVPSAQFDSGVVSGLRTGDYIGAYSEDGGLDVTHVGIFVDTPDGPVLRNASSLPGDNKVVDTPLFDYVRTVPGVVVLRPVQ
;
A
#
# COMPACT_ATOMS: atom_id res chain seq x y z
N MET A 1 -71.08 36.20 -43.89
CA MET A 1 -72.36 35.66 -43.40
C MET A 1 -72.02 34.59 -42.38
N ASN A 2 -72.08 34.89 -41.08
CA ASN A 2 -73.27 34.86 -40.19
C ASN A 2 -73.55 33.40 -39.75
N ALA A 3 -73.14 32.97 -38.54
CA ALA A 3 -73.73 33.24 -37.20
C ALA A 3 -75.08 32.51 -37.02
N ARG A 4 -75.40 31.81 -35.92
CA ARG A 4 -75.38 32.08 -34.44
C ARG A 4 -75.40 30.73 -33.67
N LEU A 5 -75.33 30.51 -32.34
CA LEU A 5 -74.90 31.12 -31.03
C LEU A 5 -75.19 29.99 -29.96
N ALA A 6 -74.71 29.88 -28.71
CA ALA A 6 -73.58 30.45 -27.94
C ALA A 6 -73.52 29.82 -26.51
N ALA A 7 -72.35 29.97 -25.82
CA ALA A 7 -72.13 30.05 -24.35
C ALA A 7 -72.62 28.88 -23.42
N ALA A 8 -72.08 28.68 -22.20
CA ALA A 8 -71.10 29.41 -21.36
C ALA A 8 -70.04 28.41 -20.79
N ARG A 9 -68.75 28.72 -20.59
CA ARG A 9 -68.06 29.72 -19.70
C ARG A 9 -68.22 29.41 -18.19
N ILE A 10 -67.23 29.54 -17.29
CA ILE A 10 -65.75 29.83 -17.30
C ILE A 10 -65.20 29.36 -15.90
N ALA A 11 -63.91 29.13 -15.58
CA ALA A 11 -62.70 29.89 -15.91
C ALA A 11 -61.41 29.08 -16.25
N ALA A 12 -60.44 28.97 -15.31
CA ALA A 12 -59.00 29.15 -15.61
C ALA A 12 -58.09 28.40 -14.61
N ALA A 13 -56.90 27.86 -14.94
CA ALA A 13 -55.70 28.40 -15.60
C ALA A 13 -54.96 29.52 -14.80
N ALA A 14 -53.63 29.68 -14.80
CA ALA A 14 -52.47 28.78 -15.03
C ALA A 14 -51.15 29.58 -14.79
N SER A 15 -50.09 28.91 -14.31
CA SER A 15 -48.64 29.17 -14.58
C SER A 15 -47.90 30.46 -14.15
N THR A 16 -46.67 30.23 -13.64
CA THR A 16 -45.40 31.00 -13.85
C THR A 16 -45.12 32.35 -13.15
N ALA A 17 -43.81 32.68 -13.11
CA ALA A 17 -43.09 33.83 -12.54
C ALA A 17 -42.99 33.88 -11.00
N VAL A 18 -41.86 34.03 -10.28
CA VAL A 18 -40.47 34.57 -10.46
C VAL A 18 -40.25 35.82 -9.58
N ILE A 19 -39.45 35.63 -8.52
CA ILE A 19 -38.47 36.56 -7.89
C ILE A 19 -38.91 38.03 -7.60
N LEU A 20 -38.96 38.42 -6.31
CA LEU A 20 -37.92 39.29 -5.68
C LEU A 20 -38.06 39.34 -4.12
N PHE A 21 -37.02 39.85 -3.47
CA PHE A 21 -36.82 40.07 -2.03
C PHE A 21 -37.76 41.09 -1.35
N ALA A 22 -38.00 40.90 -0.04
CA ALA A 22 -37.57 41.79 1.07
C ALA A 22 -38.62 42.05 2.18
N LEU A 23 -38.12 42.08 3.44
CA LEU A 23 -38.65 42.76 4.65
C LEU A 23 -40.07 42.34 5.13
N VAL A 24 -40.22 41.50 6.16
CA VAL A 24 -39.97 41.73 7.61
C VAL A 24 -41.02 42.62 8.29
N GLY A 25 -41.81 42.01 9.17
CA GLY A 25 -42.74 42.65 10.11
C GLY A 25 -43.34 41.61 11.06
N CYS A 26 -43.41 41.92 12.36
CA CYS A 26 -43.94 41.05 13.43
C CYS A 26 -45.49 40.98 13.38
N SER A 27 -46.22 40.19 14.18
CA SER A 27 -45.96 39.61 15.52
C SER A 27 -46.93 38.45 15.88
N ASP A 28 -46.62 37.71 16.95
CA ASP A 28 -47.38 36.55 17.47
C ASP A 28 -48.75 36.84 18.11
N SER A 29 -49.62 35.82 18.12
CA SER A 29 -50.62 35.41 19.15
C SER A 29 -51.69 34.49 18.50
N ASP A 30 -52.15 33.36 19.04
CA ASP A 30 -51.79 32.64 20.30
C ASP A 30 -52.13 31.11 20.19
N LYS A 31 -51.84 30.36 21.26
CA LYS A 31 -51.90 28.90 21.50
C LYS A 31 -53.17 28.13 21.06
N PRO A 32 -53.05 26.80 20.80
CA PRO A 32 -53.10 25.78 21.88
C PRO A 32 -51.92 24.80 21.91
N GLU A 33 -51.84 24.01 22.99
CA GLU A 33 -50.66 23.24 23.41
C GLU A 33 -50.91 21.72 23.50
N THR A 34 -49.91 20.91 23.16
CA THR A 34 -49.96 19.43 23.11
C THR A 34 -48.90 18.79 24.02
N PRO A 35 -49.06 17.51 24.42
CA PRO A 35 -48.27 16.92 25.51
C PRO A 35 -46.79 16.69 25.13
N PRO A 36 -45.88 16.66 26.14
CA PRO A 36 -44.44 16.55 25.89
C PRO A 36 -44.04 15.19 25.32
N ALA A 37 -43.34 15.21 24.19
CA ALA A 37 -42.69 14.02 23.64
C ALA A 37 -41.48 13.63 24.51
N THR A 38 -41.36 12.35 24.87
CA THR A 38 -40.16 11.84 25.55
C THR A 38 -39.01 11.80 24.56
N SER A 39 -38.01 12.66 24.74
CA SER A 39 -36.80 12.65 23.91
C SER A 39 -36.01 11.37 24.17
N ALA A 40 -35.89 10.51 23.16
CA ALA A 40 -35.01 9.36 23.21
C ALA A 40 -33.56 9.85 23.15
N ALA A 41 -32.72 9.37 24.07
CA ALA A 41 -31.29 9.71 24.06
C ALA A 41 -30.62 9.22 22.76
N PRO A 42 -29.61 9.94 22.23
CA PRO A 42 -28.84 9.46 21.09
C PRO A 42 -28.23 8.08 21.39
N ALA A 43 -28.24 7.18 20.39
CA ALA A 43 -27.47 5.96 20.48
C ALA A 43 -25.98 6.31 20.67
N PRO A 44 -25.21 5.55 21.47
CA PRO A 44 -23.78 5.77 21.59
C PRO A 44 -23.11 5.61 20.22
N PRO A 45 -22.07 6.41 19.91
CA PRO A 45 -21.37 6.28 18.64
C PRO A 45 -20.79 4.87 18.51
N SER A 46 -20.89 4.29 17.32
CA SER A 46 -20.19 3.04 17.00
C SER A 46 -18.70 3.18 17.34
N PRO A 47 -18.05 2.14 17.86
CA PRO A 47 -16.59 2.17 18.04
C PRO A 47 -15.93 2.44 16.68
N PRO A 48 -14.80 3.18 16.65
CA PRO A 48 -14.06 3.35 15.41
C PRO A 48 -13.68 1.97 14.83
N PRO A 49 -13.62 1.83 13.49
CA PRO A 49 -13.15 0.60 12.89
C PRO A 49 -11.77 0.26 13.44
N ALA A 50 -11.54 -1.02 13.76
CA ALA A 50 -10.21 -1.48 14.14
C ALA A 50 -9.24 -1.12 13.00
N ALA A 51 -8.06 -0.58 13.36
CA ALA A 51 -7.08 -0.11 12.39
C ALA A 51 -6.79 -1.22 11.36
N GLU A 52 -7.03 -0.92 10.08
CA GLU A 52 -6.72 -1.83 9.00
C GLU A 52 -5.21 -2.13 9.03
N PRO A 53 -4.78 -3.41 9.03
CA PRO A 53 -3.35 -3.73 9.11
C PRO A 53 -2.62 -3.07 7.93
N PRO A 54 -1.42 -2.48 8.14
CA PRO A 54 -0.75 -1.69 7.12
C PRO A 54 -0.60 -2.49 5.83
N ARG A 55 -1.15 -1.93 4.76
CA ARG A 55 -1.37 -2.62 3.48
C ARG A 55 -0.03 -2.74 2.74
N ARG A 56 0.75 -3.77 3.07
CA ARG A 56 2.02 -4.10 2.40
C ARG A 56 1.84 -4.05 0.89
N GLU A 57 2.62 -3.19 0.25
CA GLU A 57 2.64 -3.02 -1.19
C GLU A 57 3.18 -4.29 -1.87
N LEU A 58 2.89 -4.43 -3.17
CA LEU A 58 3.44 -5.52 -3.95
C LEU A 58 4.92 -5.24 -4.25
N ALA A 59 5.80 -6.21 -3.98
CA ALA A 59 7.21 -6.10 -4.32
C ALA A 59 7.42 -5.84 -5.83
N SER A 60 8.51 -5.15 -6.19
CA SER A 60 8.87 -4.85 -7.58
C SER A 60 9.68 -5.96 -8.26
N ASP A 61 10.34 -6.83 -7.49
CA ASP A 61 11.11 -7.97 -8.00
C ASP A 61 10.20 -9.19 -8.24
N PRO A 62 10.13 -9.77 -9.46
CA PRO A 62 9.37 -10.98 -9.74
C PRO A 62 9.78 -12.21 -8.92
N VAL A 63 11.00 -12.25 -8.36
CA VAL A 63 11.39 -13.28 -7.37
C VAL A 63 10.57 -13.11 -6.08
N GLN A 64 10.58 -11.92 -5.50
CA GLN A 64 9.87 -11.64 -4.25
C GLN A 64 8.35 -11.73 -4.44
N ILE A 65 7.80 -11.26 -5.57
CA ILE A 65 6.37 -11.43 -5.92
C ILE A 65 5.97 -12.91 -5.90
N ALA A 66 6.82 -13.80 -6.42
CA ALA A 66 6.53 -15.24 -6.46
C ALA A 66 6.54 -15.87 -5.07
N ASP A 67 7.54 -15.54 -4.25
CA ASP A 67 7.71 -16.09 -2.90
C ASP A 67 6.64 -15.54 -1.93
N ASP A 68 6.24 -14.26 -2.06
CA ASP A 68 5.11 -13.66 -1.33
C ASP A 68 3.75 -14.24 -1.76
N LEU A 69 3.52 -14.42 -3.06
CA LEU A 69 2.29 -15.06 -3.56
C LEU A 69 2.11 -16.48 -2.99
N VAL A 70 3.19 -17.23 -2.85
CA VAL A 70 3.17 -18.57 -2.23
C VAL A 70 2.87 -18.50 -0.73
N ALA A 71 3.33 -17.46 -0.03
CA ALA A 71 2.97 -17.22 1.37
C ALA A 71 1.49 -16.85 1.53
N ASP A 72 0.96 -15.97 0.67
CA ASP A 72 -0.43 -15.53 0.71
C ASP A 72 -1.41 -16.65 0.31
N GLU A 73 -1.11 -17.42 -0.73
CA GLU A 73 -1.87 -18.62 -1.09
C GLU A 73 -1.91 -19.66 0.05
N ARG A 74 -0.84 -19.77 0.85
CA ARG A 74 -0.83 -20.62 2.05
C ARG A 74 -1.65 -20.01 3.19
N ALA A 75 -1.51 -18.71 3.45
CA ALA A 75 -2.30 -18.01 4.48
C ALA A 75 -3.81 -18.05 4.20
N LEU A 76 -4.23 -18.02 2.93
CA LEU A 76 -5.64 -18.13 2.52
C LEU A 76 -6.25 -19.52 2.79
N ARG A 77 -5.43 -20.58 2.80
CA ARG A 77 -5.87 -21.97 3.03
C ARG A 77 -5.67 -22.46 4.47
N ASP A 78 -4.90 -21.74 5.27
CA ASP A 78 -4.74 -22.05 6.70
C ASP A 78 -6.04 -21.70 7.46
N PRO A 79 -6.70 -22.69 8.11
CA PRO A 79 -7.91 -22.45 8.88
C PRO A 79 -7.67 -21.63 10.17
N SER A 80 -6.42 -21.50 10.62
CA SER A 80 -6.02 -20.67 11.77
C SER A 80 -5.78 -19.20 11.41
N SER A 81 -5.63 -18.88 10.12
CA SER A 81 -5.50 -17.48 9.67
C SER A 81 -6.72 -16.65 10.07
N THR A 82 -6.45 -15.46 10.63
CA THR A 82 -7.50 -14.49 10.95
C THR A 82 -8.12 -13.91 9.68
N GLU A 83 -9.36 -13.42 9.79
CA GLU A 83 -10.05 -12.80 8.65
C GLU A 83 -9.32 -11.55 8.11
N ALA A 84 -8.64 -10.80 8.99
CA ALA A 84 -7.78 -9.69 8.59
C ALA A 84 -6.56 -10.16 7.77
N LEU A 85 -5.92 -11.27 8.17
CA LEU A 85 -4.81 -11.87 7.41
C LEU A 85 -5.29 -12.38 6.04
N LYS A 86 -6.44 -13.08 5.98
CA LYS A 86 -7.02 -13.58 4.73
C LYS A 86 -7.41 -12.44 3.78
N ASN A 87 -7.96 -11.33 4.29
CA ASN A 87 -8.26 -10.16 3.46
C ASN A 87 -6.98 -9.55 2.87
N ALA A 88 -5.97 -9.30 3.70
CA ALA A 88 -4.69 -8.74 3.25
C ALA A 88 -3.94 -9.67 2.27
N ALA A 89 -4.01 -11.00 2.49
CA ALA A 89 -3.46 -12.00 1.58
C ALA A 89 -4.23 -12.04 0.25
N ALA A 90 -5.57 -11.99 0.26
CA ALA A 90 -6.37 -11.94 -0.96
C ALA A 90 -6.10 -10.68 -1.80
N GLN A 91 -5.92 -9.51 -1.16
CA GLN A 91 -5.56 -8.26 -1.83
C GLN A 91 -4.20 -8.36 -2.53
N ARG A 92 -3.15 -8.81 -1.82
CA ARG A 92 -1.81 -9.01 -2.40
C ARG A 92 -1.79 -10.08 -3.48
N GLN A 93 -2.45 -11.23 -3.27
CA GLN A 93 -2.59 -12.30 -4.25
C GLN A 93 -3.32 -11.80 -5.52
N GLN A 94 -4.33 -10.94 -5.39
CA GLN A 94 -4.98 -10.28 -6.53
C GLN A 94 -3.99 -9.39 -7.31
N LEU A 95 -3.22 -8.55 -6.62
CA LEU A 95 -2.22 -7.68 -7.22
C LEU A 95 -1.11 -8.47 -7.92
N ALA A 96 -0.56 -9.50 -7.28
CA ALA A 96 0.46 -10.39 -7.83
C ALA A 96 -0.01 -11.04 -9.14
N TYR A 97 -1.21 -11.65 -9.17
CA TYR A 97 -1.76 -12.23 -10.40
C TYR A 97 -2.04 -11.19 -11.49
N ARG A 98 -2.37 -9.94 -11.14
CA ARG A 98 -2.53 -8.86 -12.11
C ARG A 98 -1.19 -8.39 -12.69
N ALA A 99 -0.12 -8.34 -11.87
CA ALA A 99 1.24 -8.04 -12.32
C ALA A 99 1.79 -9.15 -13.23
N ILE A 100 1.84 -10.39 -12.75
CA ILE A 100 2.28 -11.58 -13.50
C ILE A 100 1.47 -11.77 -14.79
N GLY A 101 0.18 -11.44 -14.76
CA GLY A 101 -0.69 -11.43 -15.93
C GLY A 101 -0.25 -10.46 -17.04
N ARG A 102 0.37 -9.31 -16.69
CA ARG A 102 0.90 -8.33 -17.65
C ARG A 102 2.34 -8.61 -18.12
N HIS A 103 3.10 -9.40 -17.36
CA HIS A 103 4.52 -9.66 -17.62
C HIS A 103 4.81 -11.14 -17.95
N PRO A 104 4.47 -11.64 -19.15
CA PRO A 104 4.84 -13.00 -19.60
C PRO A 104 6.34 -13.28 -19.53
N GLU A 105 7.19 -12.26 -19.64
CA GLU A 105 8.63 -12.35 -19.48
C GLU A 105 9.08 -12.79 -18.06
N TRP A 106 8.19 -12.71 -17.06
CA TRP A 106 8.44 -13.21 -15.71
C TRP A 106 8.13 -14.70 -15.53
N ASP A 107 7.45 -15.37 -16.49
CA ASP A 107 7.08 -16.79 -16.35
C ASP A 107 8.29 -17.71 -16.05
N PRO A 108 9.49 -17.54 -16.67
CA PRO A 108 10.66 -18.36 -16.34
C PRO A 108 11.24 -18.13 -14.93
N ILE A 109 10.87 -17.04 -14.25
CA ILE A 109 11.34 -16.65 -12.91
C ILE A 109 10.32 -17.08 -11.84
N VAL A 110 9.05 -16.79 -12.09
CA VAL A 110 7.94 -16.99 -11.16
C VAL A 110 7.49 -18.46 -11.18
N ARG A 111 7.21 -19.03 -12.36
CA ARG A 111 6.56 -20.35 -12.46
C ARG A 111 7.34 -21.50 -11.81
N PRO A 112 8.69 -21.52 -11.81
CA PRO A 112 9.48 -22.54 -11.10
C PRO A 112 9.45 -22.42 -9.57
N ARG A 113 9.11 -21.25 -9.01
CA ARG A 113 8.96 -21.06 -7.56
C ARG A 113 7.64 -21.58 -7.02
N ILE A 114 6.58 -21.52 -7.85
CA ILE A 114 5.23 -21.96 -7.47
C ILE A 114 5.24 -23.46 -7.14
N PRO A 115 4.97 -23.86 -5.88
CA PRO A 115 4.97 -25.25 -5.47
C PRO A 115 3.97 -26.12 -6.23
N PRO A 116 4.22 -27.43 -6.39
CA PRO A 116 3.33 -28.33 -7.14
C PRO A 116 1.88 -28.34 -6.64
N GLU A 117 1.65 -28.14 -5.33
CA GLU A 117 0.31 -28.06 -4.74
C GLU A 117 -0.48 -26.80 -5.13
N LEU A 118 0.21 -25.70 -5.48
CA LEU A 118 -0.41 -24.45 -5.95
C LEU A 118 -0.42 -24.31 -7.47
N GLY A 119 0.40 -25.09 -8.19
CA GLY A 119 0.68 -24.92 -9.62
C GLY A 119 -0.56 -24.72 -10.50
N LYS A 120 -1.59 -25.57 -10.36
CA LYS A 120 -2.83 -25.44 -11.16
C LYS A 120 -3.62 -24.17 -10.85
N ILE A 121 -3.66 -23.76 -9.58
CA ILE A 121 -4.37 -22.55 -9.14
C ILE A 121 -3.68 -21.32 -9.73
N TYR A 122 -2.34 -21.30 -9.70
CA TYR A 122 -1.54 -20.29 -10.37
C TYR A 122 -1.77 -20.26 -11.88
N ASP A 123 -1.67 -21.42 -12.54
CA ASP A 123 -1.76 -21.54 -14.00
C ASP A 123 -3.13 -21.00 -14.50
N HIS A 124 -4.23 -21.37 -13.84
CA HIS A 124 -5.56 -20.84 -14.15
C HIS A 124 -5.69 -19.33 -13.88
N ASN A 125 -5.22 -18.83 -12.72
CA ASN A 125 -5.34 -17.40 -12.41
C ASN A 125 -4.53 -16.52 -13.38
N VAL A 126 -3.30 -16.90 -13.72
CA VAL A 126 -2.46 -16.17 -14.67
C VAL A 126 -3.05 -16.20 -16.08
N HIS A 127 -3.56 -17.36 -16.52
CA HIS A 127 -4.21 -17.49 -17.83
C HIS A 127 -5.48 -16.63 -17.91
N ALA A 128 -6.37 -16.70 -16.91
CA ALA A 128 -7.58 -15.88 -16.84
C ALA A 128 -7.28 -14.37 -16.86
N ARG A 129 -6.20 -13.93 -16.19
CA ARG A 129 -5.75 -12.54 -16.19
C ARG A 129 -5.25 -12.09 -17.56
N ARG A 130 -4.52 -12.94 -18.29
CA ARG A 130 -4.06 -12.66 -19.66
C ARG A 130 -5.21 -12.57 -20.64
N GLU A 131 -6.17 -13.49 -20.56
CA GLU A 131 -7.35 -13.52 -21.43
C GLU A 131 -8.23 -12.27 -21.29
N LEU A 132 -8.53 -11.85 -20.06
CA LEU A 132 -9.25 -10.60 -19.78
C LEU A 132 -8.39 -9.35 -20.08
N GLY A 133 -7.07 -9.45 -19.95
CA GLY A 133 -6.13 -8.42 -20.37
C GLY A 133 -6.25 -8.09 -21.86
N VAL A 134 -6.32 -9.10 -22.74
CA VAL A 134 -6.51 -8.91 -24.20
C VAL A 134 -7.86 -8.29 -24.55
N MET A 135 -8.89 -8.48 -23.72
CA MET A 135 -10.19 -7.81 -23.88
C MET A 135 -10.19 -6.35 -23.37
N SER A 136 -9.22 -5.98 -22.54
CA SER A 136 -9.17 -4.69 -21.85
C SER A 136 -8.47 -3.62 -22.70
N ARG A 137 -8.97 -2.39 -22.65
CA ARG A 137 -8.29 -1.21 -23.23
C ARG A 137 -8.14 -0.14 -22.15
N PRO A 138 -6.92 0.13 -21.67
CA PRO A 138 -6.67 1.18 -20.69
C PRO A 138 -7.18 2.55 -21.15
N LYS A 139 -7.54 3.41 -20.21
CA LYS A 139 -7.96 4.79 -20.44
C LYS A 139 -7.35 5.72 -19.41
N ASP A 140 -7.20 6.99 -19.77
CA ASP A 140 -6.79 8.07 -18.86
C ASP A 140 -7.89 8.42 -17.85
N THR A 141 -9.11 7.91 -18.03
CA THR A 141 -10.24 8.12 -17.14
C THR A 141 -10.71 6.85 -16.44
N LEU A 142 -11.06 7.02 -15.17
CA LEU A 142 -11.85 6.09 -14.36
C LEU A 142 -13.32 6.17 -14.75
N PRO A 143 -14.10 5.09 -14.55
CA PRO A 143 -15.50 5.05 -14.96
C PRO A 143 -16.42 5.77 -13.96
N ALA A 144 -17.57 6.25 -14.47
CA ALA A 144 -18.70 6.73 -13.67
C ALA A 144 -19.44 5.54 -13.03
N TRP A 145 -18.79 4.92 -12.04
CA TRP A 145 -19.30 3.79 -11.28
C TRP A 145 -19.52 4.17 -9.82
N ARG A 146 -20.39 3.40 -9.15
CA ARG A 146 -20.41 3.32 -7.69
C ARG A 146 -19.92 1.94 -7.26
N ILE A 147 -18.95 1.87 -6.35
CA ILE A 147 -18.50 0.62 -5.76
C ILE A 147 -19.22 0.44 -4.42
N VAL A 148 -20.00 -0.63 -4.31
CA VAL A 148 -20.80 -1.00 -3.14
C VAL A 148 -20.25 -2.26 -2.47
N ALA A 149 -20.65 -2.52 -1.23
CA ALA A 149 -20.40 -3.81 -0.61
C ALA A 149 -21.12 -4.93 -1.40
N PRO A 150 -20.49 -6.11 -1.58
CA PRO A 150 -21.11 -7.24 -2.27
C PRO A 150 -22.31 -7.78 -1.48
N THR A 151 -23.16 -8.55 -2.15
CA THR A 151 -24.16 -9.40 -1.49
C THR A 151 -23.45 -10.43 -0.60
N PRO A 152 -23.90 -10.68 0.64
CA PRO A 152 -23.23 -11.60 1.56
C PRO A 152 -22.98 -13.00 0.96
N VAL A 153 -21.79 -13.55 1.26
CA VAL A 153 -21.28 -14.82 0.71
C VAL A 153 -22.27 -15.99 0.80
N ASN A 154 -23.03 -16.09 1.91
CA ASN A 154 -24.04 -17.12 2.13
C ASN A 154 -25.33 -16.92 1.30
N GLN A 155 -25.71 -15.67 1.02
CA GLN A 155 -26.84 -15.34 0.15
C GLN A 155 -26.48 -15.62 -1.31
N LEU A 156 -25.30 -15.19 -1.76
CA LEU A 156 -24.77 -15.52 -3.09
C LEU A 156 -24.74 -17.04 -3.32
N MET A 157 -24.20 -17.81 -2.38
CA MET A 157 -24.18 -19.28 -2.48
C MET A 157 -25.58 -19.89 -2.52
N THR A 158 -26.55 -19.32 -1.77
CA THR A 158 -27.96 -19.75 -1.87
C THR A 158 -28.48 -19.55 -3.30
N HIS A 159 -28.27 -18.37 -3.89
CA HIS A 159 -28.76 -18.05 -5.23
C HIS A 159 -28.06 -18.86 -6.33
N TYR A 160 -26.75 -19.12 -6.25
CA TYR A 160 -26.06 -19.98 -7.21
C TYR A 160 -26.55 -21.43 -7.15
N ARG A 161 -26.86 -21.95 -5.95
CA ARG A 161 -27.39 -23.32 -5.79
C ARG A 161 -28.86 -23.42 -6.22
N GLU A 162 -29.65 -22.37 -6.02
CA GLU A 162 -31.01 -22.25 -6.54
C GLU A 162 -31.02 -22.32 -8.07
N ALA A 163 -30.16 -21.51 -8.73
CA ALA A 163 -30.00 -21.51 -10.19
C ALA A 163 -29.38 -22.82 -10.72
N GLU A 164 -28.41 -23.41 -10.03
CA GLU A 164 -27.86 -24.72 -10.38
C GLU A 164 -28.95 -25.81 -10.38
N SER A 165 -29.86 -25.77 -9.40
CA SER A 165 -30.96 -26.72 -9.27
C SER A 165 -32.09 -26.52 -10.29
N GLU A 166 -32.43 -25.29 -10.68
CA GLU A 166 -33.48 -25.04 -11.70
C GLU A 166 -32.95 -25.26 -13.13
N PHE A 167 -31.66 -24.99 -13.39
CA PHE A 167 -31.14 -24.85 -14.76
C PHE A 167 -30.03 -25.82 -15.18
N GLY A 168 -29.42 -26.55 -14.24
CA GLY A 168 -28.29 -27.46 -14.53
C GLY A 168 -26.97 -26.76 -14.88
N VAL A 169 -26.85 -25.47 -14.55
CA VAL A 169 -25.62 -24.67 -14.72
C VAL A 169 -24.85 -24.67 -13.40
N PRO A 170 -23.64 -25.25 -13.31
CA PRO A 170 -22.96 -25.42 -12.02
C PRO A 170 -22.66 -24.10 -11.33
N TRP A 171 -22.81 -24.08 -10.01
CA TRP A 171 -22.73 -22.87 -9.17
C TRP A 171 -21.46 -22.04 -9.40
N HIS A 172 -20.32 -22.72 -9.62
CA HIS A 172 -19.00 -22.11 -9.80
C HIS A 172 -18.83 -21.41 -11.16
N TYR A 173 -19.61 -21.77 -12.19
CA TYR A 173 -19.68 -21.01 -13.44
C TYR A 173 -20.52 -19.74 -13.28
N LEU A 174 -21.63 -19.79 -12.54
CA LEU A 174 -22.43 -18.60 -12.21
C LEU A 174 -21.62 -17.62 -11.32
N ALA A 175 -20.85 -18.16 -10.37
CA ALA A 175 -19.91 -17.38 -9.56
C ALA A 175 -18.78 -16.76 -10.40
N ALA A 176 -18.18 -17.51 -11.34
CA ALA A 176 -17.16 -16.98 -12.25
C ALA A 176 -17.69 -15.82 -13.12
N ILE A 177 -18.94 -15.91 -13.59
CA ILE A 177 -19.58 -14.81 -14.34
C ILE A 177 -19.78 -13.59 -13.42
N ASN A 178 -20.36 -13.76 -12.22
CA ASN A 178 -20.57 -12.65 -11.29
C ASN A 178 -19.25 -11.98 -10.84
N LEU A 179 -18.17 -12.75 -10.73
CA LEU A 179 -16.82 -12.26 -10.49
C LEU A 179 -16.31 -11.37 -11.64
N VAL A 180 -16.42 -11.85 -12.88
CA VAL A 180 -15.89 -11.14 -14.07
C VAL A 180 -16.74 -9.92 -14.44
N GLU A 181 -18.06 -10.00 -14.30
CA GLU A 181 -18.98 -8.90 -14.69
C GLU A 181 -18.97 -7.74 -13.68
N THR A 182 -18.99 -8.01 -12.37
CA THR A 182 -19.11 -6.94 -11.34
C THR A 182 -18.35 -7.17 -10.03
N ALA A 183 -17.44 -8.15 -9.96
CA ALA A 183 -16.75 -8.56 -8.73
C ALA A 183 -17.73 -8.90 -7.58
N PHE A 184 -18.75 -9.71 -7.89
CA PHE A 184 -19.84 -10.12 -7.00
C PHE A 184 -20.83 -9.01 -6.61
N GLY A 185 -21.23 -8.20 -7.59
CA GLY A 185 -22.17 -7.09 -7.40
C GLY A 185 -21.57 -5.81 -6.83
N ARG A 186 -20.24 -5.76 -6.62
CA ARG A 186 -19.55 -4.56 -6.14
C ARG A 186 -19.67 -3.39 -7.13
N VAL A 187 -19.55 -3.66 -8.43
CA VAL A 187 -19.65 -2.63 -9.48
C VAL A 187 -21.13 -2.30 -9.74
N ALA A 188 -21.66 -1.34 -8.99
CA ALA A 188 -22.99 -0.77 -9.22
C ALA A 188 -22.91 0.31 -10.31
N GLY A 189 -22.83 -0.13 -11.57
CA GLY A 189 -22.76 0.72 -12.75
C GLY A 189 -23.45 0.11 -13.98
N VAL A 190 -23.64 0.95 -15.00
CA VAL A 190 -24.08 0.55 -16.34
C VAL A 190 -22.83 0.44 -17.22
N SER A 191 -22.66 -0.65 -17.97
CA SER A 191 -21.53 -0.78 -18.90
C SER A 191 -21.65 0.15 -20.10
N THR A 192 -20.56 0.35 -20.85
CA THR A 192 -20.57 1.13 -22.10
C THR A 192 -21.47 0.52 -23.19
N ALA A 193 -21.90 -0.73 -23.05
CA ALA A 193 -22.87 -1.37 -23.93
C ALA A 193 -24.33 -1.13 -23.51
N GLY A 194 -24.57 -0.58 -22.31
CA GLY A 194 -25.91 -0.42 -21.72
C GLY A 194 -26.35 -1.60 -20.84
N ALA A 195 -25.44 -2.52 -20.49
CA ALA A 195 -25.73 -3.67 -19.64
C ALA A 195 -25.75 -3.28 -18.15
N GLN A 196 -26.52 -4.01 -17.33
CA GLN A 196 -26.91 -3.60 -15.98
C GLN A 196 -27.02 -4.78 -15.00
N GLY A 197 -26.98 -4.47 -13.70
CA GLY A 197 -27.11 -5.46 -12.63
C GLY A 197 -25.81 -6.22 -12.36
N PRO A 198 -25.78 -7.07 -11.31
CA PRO A 198 -24.58 -7.80 -10.91
C PRO A 198 -24.10 -8.80 -11.97
N MET A 199 -25.00 -9.31 -12.81
CA MET A 199 -24.68 -10.23 -13.90
C MET A 199 -24.54 -9.53 -15.27
N GLN A 200 -24.52 -8.19 -15.30
CA GLN A 200 -24.39 -7.32 -16.49
C GLN A 200 -25.24 -7.77 -17.69
N PHE A 201 -26.56 -7.82 -17.49
CA PHE A 201 -27.49 -8.11 -18.58
C PHE A 201 -27.83 -6.88 -19.41
N MET A 202 -27.92 -7.05 -20.73
CA MET A 202 -28.67 -6.12 -21.57
C MET A 202 -30.15 -6.15 -21.18
N PRO A 203 -30.84 -5.00 -20.99
CA PRO A 203 -32.23 -4.97 -20.51
C PRO A 203 -33.22 -5.79 -21.35
N SER A 204 -33.04 -5.86 -22.67
CA SER A 204 -33.85 -6.70 -23.57
C SER A 204 -33.62 -8.20 -23.36
N THR A 205 -32.39 -8.61 -23.05
CA THR A 205 -32.07 -9.99 -22.67
C THR A 205 -32.69 -10.31 -21.30
N PHE A 206 -32.56 -9.40 -20.32
CA PHE A 206 -33.17 -9.62 -19.00
C PHE A 206 -34.70 -9.71 -19.09
N ALA A 207 -35.36 -8.89 -19.91
CA ALA A 207 -36.79 -8.98 -20.14
C ALA A 207 -37.26 -10.35 -20.67
N ALA A 208 -36.39 -11.09 -21.37
CA ALA A 208 -36.68 -12.44 -21.87
C ALA A 208 -36.37 -13.56 -20.87
N PHE A 209 -35.39 -13.39 -19.98
CA PHE A 209 -34.85 -14.47 -19.12
C PHE A 209 -35.02 -14.26 -17.61
N GLY A 210 -35.24 -13.03 -17.15
CA GLY A 210 -35.42 -12.65 -15.74
C GLY A 210 -36.81 -12.91 -15.17
N ALA A 211 -37.73 -13.49 -15.95
CA ALA A 211 -39.05 -13.97 -15.51
C ALA A 211 -39.93 -12.94 -14.75
N GLY A 212 -39.71 -11.65 -14.98
CA GLY A 212 -40.43 -10.55 -14.31
C GLY A 212 -39.84 -10.08 -12.96
N GLY A 213 -38.66 -10.58 -12.57
CA GLY A 213 -37.88 -10.06 -11.44
C GLY A 213 -37.19 -8.73 -11.73
N ASP A 214 -36.29 -8.30 -10.84
CA ASP A 214 -35.50 -7.06 -11.00
C ASP A 214 -34.08 -7.36 -11.53
N ILE A 215 -33.63 -6.59 -12.52
CA ILE A 215 -32.28 -6.72 -13.08
C ILE A 215 -31.19 -6.38 -12.06
N HIS A 216 -31.49 -5.50 -11.09
CA HIS A 216 -30.58 -5.11 -10.01
C HIS A 216 -30.63 -6.05 -8.79
N SER A 217 -31.65 -6.92 -8.68
CA SER A 217 -31.76 -7.95 -7.66
C SER A 217 -30.67 -9.02 -7.87
N PRO A 218 -29.75 -9.26 -6.91
CA PRO A 218 -28.70 -10.26 -7.04
C PRO A 218 -29.23 -11.65 -7.36
N ARG A 219 -30.31 -12.06 -6.68
CA ARG A 219 -30.98 -13.33 -6.93
C ARG A 219 -31.51 -13.40 -8.35
N ASP A 220 -32.31 -12.43 -8.77
CA ASP A 220 -33.05 -12.56 -10.03
C ASP A 220 -32.14 -12.40 -11.25
N SER A 221 -31.06 -11.61 -11.14
CA SER A 221 -29.94 -11.59 -12.10
C SER A 221 -29.22 -12.94 -12.18
N ILE A 222 -28.94 -13.62 -11.05
CA ILE A 222 -28.31 -14.96 -11.05
C ILE A 222 -29.25 -16.02 -11.65
N MET A 223 -30.54 -15.97 -11.33
CA MET A 223 -31.55 -16.87 -11.91
C MET A 223 -31.71 -16.61 -13.42
N ALA A 224 -31.67 -15.36 -13.87
CA ALA A 224 -31.66 -15.01 -15.30
C ALA A 224 -30.43 -15.56 -16.02
N ALA A 225 -29.24 -15.52 -15.39
CA ALA A 225 -28.00 -16.09 -15.94
C ALA A 225 -28.10 -17.62 -16.11
N GLY A 226 -28.58 -18.33 -15.08
CA GLY A 226 -28.83 -19.77 -15.19
C GLY A 226 -29.83 -20.11 -16.30
N ARG A 227 -30.96 -19.40 -16.35
CA ARG A 227 -32.00 -19.60 -17.39
C ARG A 227 -31.46 -19.31 -18.80
N TYR A 228 -30.67 -18.23 -18.97
CA TYR A 228 -30.05 -17.86 -20.24
C TYR A 228 -29.06 -18.92 -20.73
N LEU A 229 -28.13 -19.33 -19.88
CA LEU A 229 -27.09 -20.31 -20.23
C LEU A 229 -27.69 -21.67 -20.56
N SER A 230 -28.66 -22.12 -19.77
CA SER A 230 -29.38 -23.38 -20.00
C SER A 230 -30.17 -23.36 -21.32
N ALA A 231 -30.86 -22.25 -21.63
CA ALA A 231 -31.55 -22.06 -22.92
C ALA A 231 -30.60 -22.01 -24.13
N ASN A 232 -29.35 -21.55 -23.95
CA ASN A 232 -28.31 -21.64 -24.99
C ASN A 232 -27.62 -23.03 -25.03
N GLY A 233 -28.01 -23.97 -24.16
CA GLY A 233 -27.59 -25.37 -24.23
C GLY A 233 -26.33 -25.71 -23.44
N PHE A 234 -26.02 -24.98 -22.37
CA PHE A 234 -24.79 -25.12 -21.55
C PHE A 234 -24.41 -26.57 -21.16
N THR A 235 -25.40 -27.45 -20.95
CA THR A 235 -25.18 -28.87 -20.58
C THR A 235 -24.76 -29.75 -21.76
N ARG A 236 -25.03 -29.31 -23.00
CA ARG A 236 -24.63 -29.97 -24.26
C ARG A 236 -23.39 -29.32 -24.88
N ASP A 237 -23.29 -28.00 -24.77
CA ASP A 237 -22.28 -27.17 -25.42
C ASP A 237 -22.01 -25.93 -24.54
N ARG A 238 -21.02 -26.06 -23.65
CA ARG A 238 -20.73 -25.09 -22.60
C ARG A 238 -20.11 -23.81 -23.16
N ASP A 239 -19.10 -24.01 -23.99
CA ASP A 239 -18.29 -22.98 -24.61
C ASP A 239 -19.17 -22.10 -25.51
N TYR A 240 -20.09 -22.70 -26.28
CA TYR A 240 -21.11 -21.94 -27.02
C TYR A 240 -22.01 -21.14 -26.08
N ALA A 241 -22.56 -21.73 -25.02
CA ALA A 241 -23.46 -21.02 -24.09
C ALA A 241 -22.77 -19.83 -23.40
N LEU A 242 -21.50 -19.98 -23.01
CA LEU A 242 -20.67 -18.90 -22.48
C LEU A 242 -20.36 -17.83 -23.55
N TYR A 243 -20.05 -18.23 -24.79
CA TYR A 243 -19.85 -17.30 -25.91
C TYR A 243 -21.13 -16.52 -26.26
N ARG A 244 -22.30 -17.13 -26.10
CA ARG A 244 -23.60 -16.44 -26.26
C ARG A 244 -23.82 -15.41 -25.17
N TYR A 245 -23.37 -15.68 -23.94
CA TYR A 245 -23.39 -14.72 -22.83
C TYR A 245 -22.53 -13.49 -23.13
N ASN A 246 -21.28 -13.71 -23.54
CA ASN A 246 -20.34 -12.67 -23.94
C ASN A 246 -19.53 -13.17 -25.15
N ASN A 247 -19.63 -12.48 -26.29
CA ASN A 247 -19.18 -12.95 -27.62
C ASN A 247 -17.65 -12.83 -27.79
N SER A 248 -16.90 -13.46 -26.89
CA SER A 248 -15.44 -13.46 -26.82
C SER A 248 -14.94 -14.82 -26.34
N ASN A 249 -14.13 -15.51 -27.15
CA ASN A 249 -13.52 -16.77 -26.74
C ASN A 249 -12.54 -16.60 -25.55
N ASN A 250 -12.02 -15.38 -25.35
CA ASN A 250 -11.15 -15.06 -24.23
C ASN A 250 -11.95 -15.01 -22.91
N TYR A 251 -13.16 -14.44 -22.96
CA TYR A 251 -14.09 -14.48 -21.83
C TYR A 251 -14.45 -15.93 -21.47
N VAL A 252 -14.80 -16.75 -22.47
CA VAL A 252 -15.07 -18.18 -22.27
C VAL A 252 -13.93 -18.86 -21.51
N ARG A 253 -12.68 -18.71 -21.97
CA ARG A 253 -11.50 -19.30 -21.31
C ARG A 253 -11.31 -18.79 -19.88
N ALA A 254 -11.34 -17.47 -19.65
CA ALA A 254 -11.23 -16.90 -18.30
C ALA A 254 -12.33 -17.38 -17.34
N ILE A 255 -13.56 -17.58 -17.83
CA ILE A 255 -14.65 -18.16 -17.04
C ILE A 255 -14.38 -19.63 -16.69
N HIS A 256 -13.85 -20.44 -17.62
CA HIS A 256 -13.44 -21.82 -17.30
C HIS A 256 -12.34 -21.85 -16.24
N ASP A 257 -11.35 -20.97 -16.31
CA ASP A 257 -10.23 -20.91 -15.36
C ASP A 257 -10.70 -20.57 -13.93
N TYR A 258 -11.44 -19.47 -13.76
CA TYR A 258 -11.99 -19.10 -12.44
C TYR A 258 -12.98 -20.15 -11.92
N ALA A 259 -13.81 -20.73 -12.79
CA ALA A 259 -14.72 -21.81 -12.42
C ALA A 259 -13.99 -23.12 -12.08
N ALA A 260 -12.79 -23.37 -12.62
CA ALA A 260 -11.97 -24.54 -12.31
C ALA A 260 -11.34 -24.40 -10.92
N VAL A 261 -10.79 -23.22 -10.58
CA VAL A 261 -10.27 -22.96 -9.23
C VAL A 261 -11.38 -23.09 -8.18
N MET A 262 -12.55 -22.46 -8.39
CA MET A 262 -13.69 -22.58 -7.47
C MET A 262 -14.28 -23.99 -7.35
N ALA A 263 -14.06 -24.87 -8.34
CA ALA A 263 -14.49 -26.27 -8.27
C ALA A 263 -13.46 -27.21 -7.61
N ALA A 264 -12.17 -26.88 -7.72
CA ALA A 264 -11.07 -27.71 -7.23
C ALA A 264 -10.64 -27.35 -5.79
N ASP A 265 -10.84 -26.11 -5.36
CA ASP A 265 -10.34 -25.56 -4.10
C ASP A 265 -11.46 -24.95 -3.25
N PRO A 266 -11.75 -25.48 -2.04
CA PRO A 266 -12.71 -24.88 -1.10
C PRO A 266 -12.41 -23.42 -0.73
N ALA A 267 -11.14 -22.99 -0.76
CA ALA A 267 -10.76 -21.61 -0.49
C ALA A 267 -10.94 -20.69 -1.71
N GLY A 268 -11.12 -21.23 -2.93
CA GLY A 268 -11.13 -20.45 -4.17
C GLY A 268 -12.25 -19.41 -4.23
N PHE A 269 -13.48 -19.78 -3.87
CA PHE A 269 -14.60 -18.84 -3.87
C PHE A 269 -14.49 -17.78 -2.77
N ASP A 270 -14.04 -18.15 -1.57
CA ASP A 270 -13.83 -17.21 -0.47
C ASP A 270 -12.71 -16.20 -0.79
N THR A 271 -11.61 -16.67 -1.38
CA THR A 271 -10.49 -15.85 -1.86
C THR A 271 -10.96 -14.84 -2.91
N TYR A 272 -11.66 -15.29 -3.95
CA TYR A 272 -12.20 -14.38 -4.97
C TYR A 272 -13.28 -13.45 -4.40
N TYR A 273 -14.05 -13.87 -3.41
CA TYR A 273 -15.03 -13.02 -2.74
C TYR A 273 -14.35 -11.87 -1.96
N ARG A 274 -13.12 -12.07 -1.45
CA ARG A 274 -12.31 -11.04 -0.78
C ARG A 274 -11.62 -10.06 -1.75
N TRP A 275 -11.49 -10.39 -3.04
CA TRP A 275 -10.90 -9.49 -4.05
C TRP A 275 -11.66 -8.17 -4.18
N GLU A 276 -10.91 -7.10 -4.51
CA GLU A 276 -11.41 -5.74 -4.66
C GLU A 276 -11.56 -5.30 -6.12
N VAL A 277 -12.15 -4.12 -6.36
CA VAL A 277 -12.37 -3.59 -7.71
C VAL A 277 -11.14 -2.79 -8.15
N TYR A 278 -10.24 -3.44 -8.88
CA TYR A 278 -9.11 -2.78 -9.54
C TYR A 278 -9.43 -2.50 -11.03
N TYR A 279 -9.55 -1.23 -11.38
CA TYR A 279 -9.73 -0.76 -12.75
C TYR A 279 -8.38 -0.55 -13.44
N LEU A 280 -8.27 -0.92 -14.73
CA LEU A 280 -7.03 -0.76 -15.50
C LEU A 280 -7.07 0.57 -16.27
N SER A 281 -6.30 1.54 -15.79
CA SER A 281 -6.09 2.85 -16.41
C SER A 281 -4.76 2.91 -17.18
N THR A 282 -4.49 3.99 -17.91
CA THR A 282 -3.16 4.27 -18.49
C THR A 282 -2.11 4.60 -17.43
N ALA A 283 -2.52 5.00 -16.22
CA ALA A 283 -1.65 5.12 -15.04
C ALA A 283 -1.45 3.76 -14.31
N GLY A 284 -1.90 2.64 -14.90
CA GLY A 284 -1.83 1.31 -14.29
C GLY A 284 -3.11 0.91 -13.56
N ASP A 285 -2.98 -0.02 -12.60
CA ASP A 285 -4.10 -0.46 -11.77
C ASP A 285 -4.49 0.62 -10.75
N VAL A 286 -5.76 1.00 -10.75
CA VAL A 286 -6.33 1.90 -9.74
C VAL A 286 -7.35 1.12 -8.92
N LEU A 287 -7.16 1.08 -7.60
CA LEU A 287 -8.14 0.55 -6.66
C LEU A 287 -9.34 1.50 -6.61
N LEU A 288 -10.54 0.95 -6.79
CA LEU A 288 -11.81 1.63 -6.55
C LEU A 288 -12.43 0.98 -5.27
N PRO A 289 -12.18 1.54 -4.07
CA PRO A 289 -12.65 0.96 -2.83
C PRO A 289 -14.18 1.08 -2.68
N VAL A 290 -14.78 0.28 -1.80
CA VAL A 290 -16.20 0.42 -1.44
C VAL A 290 -16.44 1.84 -0.90
N GLY A 291 -17.36 2.57 -1.53
CA GLY A 291 -17.59 3.99 -1.29
C GLY A 291 -17.16 4.92 -2.43
N TYR A 292 -16.31 4.47 -3.37
CA TYR A 292 -16.09 5.18 -4.64
C TYR A 292 -17.43 5.39 -5.36
N ALA A 293 -17.73 6.62 -5.76
CA ALA A 293 -19.01 6.97 -6.37
C ALA A 293 -18.88 8.18 -7.29
N GLU A 294 -18.63 7.96 -8.58
CA GLU A 294 -18.47 9.02 -9.56
C GLU A 294 -19.65 9.15 -10.52
N ALA A 295 -20.13 10.38 -10.71
CA ALA A 295 -21.26 10.68 -11.58
C ALA A 295 -20.85 10.87 -13.06
N ASN A 296 -19.56 11.17 -13.31
CA ASN A 296 -18.97 11.32 -14.63
C ASN A 296 -17.57 10.68 -14.64
N PRO A 297 -17.00 10.28 -15.79
CA PRO A 297 -15.65 9.77 -15.85
C PRO A 297 -14.62 10.84 -15.43
N ILE A 298 -13.81 10.55 -14.41
CA ILE A 298 -12.75 11.43 -13.90
C ILE A 298 -11.37 10.97 -14.39
N LEU A 299 -10.38 11.87 -14.45
CA LEU A 299 -9.01 11.50 -14.80
C LEU A 299 -8.38 10.62 -13.69
N ALA A 300 -7.77 9.50 -14.08
CA ALA A 300 -7.15 8.57 -13.15
C ALA A 300 -6.00 9.21 -12.35
N VAL A 301 -5.20 10.06 -13.01
CA VAL A 301 -4.12 10.83 -12.33
C VAL A 301 -4.66 11.82 -11.30
N ASN A 302 -5.82 12.43 -11.52
CA ASN A 302 -6.45 13.34 -10.55
C ASN A 302 -7.03 12.57 -9.37
N TYR A 303 -7.55 11.36 -9.61
CA TYR A 303 -8.04 10.48 -8.53
C TYR A 303 -6.89 9.97 -7.66
N LEU A 304 -5.80 9.48 -8.27
CA LEU A 304 -4.61 9.02 -7.55
C LEU A 304 -4.04 10.14 -6.67
N ALA A 305 -3.80 11.32 -7.22
CA ALA A 305 -3.31 12.48 -6.46
C ALA A 305 -4.30 13.03 -5.39
N ALA A 306 -5.54 12.52 -5.33
CA ALA A 306 -6.53 12.84 -4.31
C ALA A 306 -6.84 11.66 -3.36
N THR A 307 -6.26 10.48 -3.60
CA THR A 307 -6.48 9.24 -2.83
C THR A 307 -5.21 8.56 -2.35
N GLU A 308 -4.04 9.01 -2.80
CA GLU A 308 -2.80 8.89 -2.04
C GLU A 308 -3.08 9.35 -0.60
N ALA A 309 -2.75 8.49 0.37
CA ALA A 309 -2.68 8.94 1.75
C ALA A 309 -1.70 10.11 1.79
N PRO A 310 -2.04 11.25 2.43
CA PRO A 310 -1.20 12.44 2.37
C PRO A 310 0.21 12.09 2.82
N ALA A 311 1.18 12.27 1.93
CA ALA A 311 2.58 11.98 2.21
C ALA A 311 2.96 12.66 3.52
N PRO A 312 3.44 11.89 4.53
CA PRO A 312 3.36 12.28 5.94
C PRO A 312 4.00 13.65 6.16
N ASP A 313 3.17 14.63 6.55
CA ASP A 313 3.42 16.08 6.40
C ASP A 313 4.89 16.44 6.60
N VAL A 314 5.59 16.63 5.47
CA VAL A 314 7.05 16.69 5.46
C VAL A 314 7.48 18.03 6.02
N ALA A 315 7.99 18.02 7.25
CA ALA A 315 8.53 19.19 7.92
C ALA A 315 9.88 19.57 7.31
N ILE A 316 9.84 20.23 6.14
CA ILE A 316 10.98 20.74 5.39
C ILE A 316 10.86 22.26 5.22
N SER A 317 11.92 23.00 5.57
CA SER A 317 11.98 24.44 5.36
C SER A 317 12.32 24.76 3.90
N ALA A 318 11.95 25.95 3.40
CA ALA A 318 12.32 26.37 2.04
C ALA A 318 13.85 26.38 1.80
N GLN A 319 14.65 26.64 2.84
CA GLN A 319 16.11 26.51 2.81
C GLN A 319 16.54 25.05 2.66
N ASN A 320 15.92 24.12 3.40
CA ASN A 320 16.23 22.69 3.29
C ASN A 320 15.81 22.10 1.94
N THR A 321 14.71 22.58 1.33
CA THR A 321 14.34 22.22 -0.05
C THR A 321 15.45 22.60 -1.04
N GLN A 322 16.00 23.81 -0.94
CA GLN A 322 17.11 24.26 -1.82
C GLN A 322 18.41 23.47 -1.57
N ILE A 323 18.70 23.11 -0.31
CA ILE A 323 19.84 22.24 0.04
C ILE A 323 19.64 20.84 -0.56
N LEU A 324 18.44 20.28 -0.48
CA LEU A 324 18.07 18.98 -1.03
C LEU A 324 18.19 18.95 -2.56
N GLU A 325 17.65 19.94 -3.26
CA GLU A 325 17.73 20.07 -4.73
C GLU A 325 19.19 20.11 -5.21
N ARG A 326 20.06 20.86 -4.51
CA ARG A 326 21.50 20.89 -4.75
C ARG A 326 22.16 19.53 -4.52
N MET A 327 21.86 18.86 -3.41
CA MET A 327 22.41 17.55 -3.07
C MET A 327 21.98 16.46 -4.07
N LEU A 328 20.72 16.46 -4.50
CA LEU A 328 20.20 15.58 -5.56
C LEU A 328 20.87 15.85 -6.91
N THR A 329 21.15 17.12 -7.23
CA THR A 329 21.90 17.50 -8.44
C THR A 329 23.33 16.96 -8.41
N ALA A 330 24.04 17.10 -7.28
CA ALA A 330 25.38 16.52 -7.09
C ALA A 330 25.36 14.99 -7.16
N ARG A 331 24.39 14.36 -6.50
CA ARG A 331 24.15 12.90 -6.50
C ARG A 331 23.96 12.36 -7.91
N ASN A 332 23.12 12.98 -8.72
CA ASN A 332 22.82 12.53 -10.08
C ASN A 332 23.96 12.78 -11.08
N GLY A 333 24.98 13.56 -10.70
CA GLY A 333 26.22 13.74 -11.46
C GLY A 333 27.32 12.70 -11.15
N ALA A 334 27.15 11.86 -10.13
CA ALA A 334 28.17 10.93 -9.65
C ALA A 334 27.91 9.48 -10.09
N ALA A 335 28.97 8.70 -10.31
CA ALA A 335 28.82 7.27 -10.61
C ALA A 335 28.47 6.46 -9.34
N PRO A 336 27.80 5.29 -9.45
CA PRO A 336 27.41 4.50 -8.28
C PRO A 336 28.51 4.20 -7.24
N PRO A 337 29.78 3.92 -7.62
CA PRO A 337 30.87 3.74 -6.65
C PRO A 337 31.29 5.02 -5.90
N GLU A 338 30.96 6.19 -6.44
CA GLU A 338 31.39 7.51 -5.94
C GLU A 338 30.34 8.15 -5.02
N LEU A 339 29.07 7.71 -5.11
CA LEU A 339 27.92 8.30 -4.41
C LEU A 339 28.18 8.53 -2.92
N ALA A 340 28.77 7.55 -2.23
CA ALA A 340 29.04 7.66 -0.79
C ALA A 340 30.05 8.76 -0.45
N GLU A 341 31.05 9.02 -1.29
CA GLU A 341 32.00 10.12 -1.11
C GLU A 341 31.31 11.45 -1.42
N VAL A 342 30.74 11.58 -2.62
CA VAL A 342 30.16 12.84 -3.13
C VAL A 342 29.04 13.35 -2.22
N ILE A 343 28.11 12.47 -1.82
CA ILE A 343 26.97 12.84 -0.99
C ILE A 343 27.41 13.16 0.44
N SER A 344 28.32 12.37 1.03
CA SER A 344 28.82 12.65 2.38
C SER A 344 29.59 13.97 2.45
N ARG A 345 30.30 14.34 1.37
CA ARG A 345 31.06 15.59 1.21
C ARG A 345 30.20 16.84 1.10
N GLU A 346 29.01 16.79 0.50
CA GLU A 346 28.09 17.93 0.40
C GLU A 346 27.60 18.48 1.76
N PHE A 347 27.81 17.73 2.84
CA PHE A 347 27.54 18.15 4.22
C PHE A 347 28.76 18.71 4.96
N LEU A 348 29.98 18.66 4.43
CA LEU A 348 31.17 19.15 5.15
C LEU A 348 31.00 20.63 5.52
N GLY A 349 31.15 20.93 6.81
CA GLY A 349 30.90 22.26 7.36
C GLY A 349 29.44 22.56 7.74
N THR A 350 28.47 21.69 7.44
CA THR A 350 27.10 21.82 7.95
C THR A 350 27.10 21.80 9.48
N PRO A 351 26.53 22.81 10.16
CA PRO A 351 26.51 22.90 11.62
C PRO A 351 25.97 21.66 12.35
N TYR A 352 26.48 21.43 13.56
CA TYR A 352 25.93 20.42 14.45
C TYR A 352 24.58 20.89 15.02
N GLY A 353 23.59 20.00 15.04
CA GLY A 353 22.27 20.27 15.61
C GLY A 353 21.64 19.02 16.20
N ALA A 354 21.62 18.92 17.52
CA ALA A 354 20.87 17.88 18.24
C ALA A 354 19.36 18.17 18.23
N HIS A 355 18.56 17.11 18.39
CA HIS A 355 17.10 17.17 18.55
C HIS A 355 16.38 17.86 17.38
N THR A 356 16.82 17.57 16.15
CA THR A 356 16.20 18.09 14.91
C THR A 356 14.91 17.35 14.54
N LEU A 357 14.70 16.12 15.03
CA LEU A 357 13.51 15.31 14.75
C LEU A 357 12.42 15.49 15.83
N VAL A 358 11.16 15.48 15.40
CA VAL A 358 9.96 15.65 16.26
C VAL A 358 9.26 14.30 16.48
N GLY A 359 8.83 14.05 17.72
CA GLY A 359 8.07 12.85 18.10
C GLY A 359 8.57 12.18 19.38
N SER A 360 7.63 11.73 20.22
CA SER A 360 7.86 11.05 21.50
C SER A 360 6.67 10.17 21.90
N MET A 361 6.64 9.61 23.11
CA MET A 361 5.43 8.95 23.64
C MET A 361 4.21 9.89 23.75
N SER A 362 4.45 11.20 23.91
CA SER A 362 3.41 12.21 24.16
C SER A 362 3.27 13.26 23.05
N GLU A 363 4.05 13.15 21.99
CA GLU A 363 4.07 14.08 20.85
C GLU A 363 4.06 13.26 19.55
N PRO A 364 3.13 13.51 18.61
CA PRO A 364 3.11 12.81 17.33
C PRO A 364 4.43 12.95 16.56
N GLU A 365 4.84 11.84 15.93
CA GLU A 365 6.00 11.80 15.04
C GLU A 365 5.77 12.66 13.79
N GLN A 366 6.81 13.31 13.28
CA GLN A 366 6.78 14.03 12.01
C GLN A 366 7.98 13.67 11.15
N LEU A 367 7.79 13.63 9.82
CA LEU A 367 8.89 13.39 8.88
C LEU A 367 9.70 14.68 8.65
N VAL A 368 10.62 14.98 9.57
CA VAL A 368 11.47 16.17 9.49
C VAL A 368 12.62 15.98 8.49
N VAL A 369 12.80 16.98 7.62
CA VAL A 369 13.97 17.12 6.74
C VAL A 369 14.71 18.40 7.10
N GLU A 370 15.72 18.24 7.95
CA GLU A 370 16.61 19.29 8.41
C GLU A 370 18.02 19.02 7.91
N LEU A 371 18.45 19.76 6.87
CA LEU A 371 19.74 19.61 6.19
C LEU A 371 20.67 20.79 6.49
N SER A 372 20.16 21.87 7.08
CA SER A 372 20.93 23.06 7.45
C SER A 372 21.74 22.88 8.74
N LYS A 373 21.43 21.84 9.52
CA LYS A 373 22.11 21.40 10.74
C LYS A 373 21.83 19.92 10.96
N VAL A 374 22.79 19.13 11.44
CA VAL A 374 22.63 17.68 11.64
C VAL A 374 23.29 17.19 12.93
N ASP A 375 22.75 16.14 13.52
CA ASP A 375 23.48 15.32 14.51
C ASP A 375 24.10 14.09 13.83
N CYS A 376 24.83 13.28 14.60
CA CYS A 376 25.62 12.17 14.05
C CYS A 376 24.78 11.11 13.32
N PHE A 377 23.52 10.89 13.74
CA PHE A 377 22.67 9.83 13.19
C PHE A 377 21.73 10.37 12.11
N THR A 378 21.18 11.58 12.26
CA THR A 378 20.45 12.26 11.17
C THR A 378 21.37 12.54 9.98
N TYR A 379 22.65 12.84 10.19
CA TYR A 379 23.63 12.90 9.11
C TYR A 379 23.72 11.57 8.34
N ALA A 380 23.80 10.45 9.07
CA ALA A 380 23.84 9.12 8.45
C ALA A 380 22.56 8.80 7.67
N ASP A 381 21.38 9.08 8.24
CA ASP A 381 20.07 8.93 7.59
C ASP A 381 20.04 9.61 6.22
N TYR A 382 20.40 10.90 6.16
CA TYR A 382 20.27 11.69 4.94
C TYR A 382 21.27 11.25 3.86
N VAL A 383 22.50 10.87 4.23
CA VAL A 383 23.46 10.33 3.25
C VAL A 383 23.00 8.97 2.71
N GLU A 384 22.38 8.13 3.54
CA GLU A 384 21.82 6.84 3.09
C GLU A 384 20.61 7.03 2.16
N ALA A 385 19.67 7.90 2.55
CA ALA A 385 18.50 8.23 1.73
C ALA A 385 18.88 8.86 0.38
N LEU A 386 19.86 9.77 0.35
CA LEU A 386 20.34 10.41 -0.88
C LEU A 386 21.04 9.42 -1.83
N LYS A 387 21.78 8.41 -1.33
CA LYS A 387 22.34 7.36 -2.21
C LYS A 387 21.23 6.64 -2.98
N ARG A 388 20.10 6.37 -2.31
CA ARG A 388 18.95 5.60 -2.83
C ARG A 388 18.03 6.40 -3.77
N ALA A 389 18.11 7.74 -3.78
CA ALA A 389 17.14 8.59 -4.46
C ALA A 389 17.73 9.50 -5.55
N GLY A 390 17.10 9.55 -6.72
CA GLY A 390 17.39 10.47 -7.82
C GLY A 390 16.53 11.73 -7.85
N ASN A 391 15.41 11.80 -7.12
CA ASN A 391 14.59 13.01 -7.00
C ASN A 391 14.07 13.23 -5.57
N ARG A 392 13.32 14.34 -5.37
CA ARG A 392 12.80 14.75 -4.06
C ARG A 392 11.90 13.69 -3.44
N ASP A 393 11.00 13.12 -4.20
CA ASP A 393 9.92 12.28 -3.65
C ASP A 393 10.44 10.86 -3.42
N GLU A 394 11.35 10.38 -4.28
CA GLU A 394 12.22 9.23 -4.02
C GLU A 394 13.06 9.41 -2.74
N PHE A 395 13.57 10.62 -2.48
CA PHE A 395 14.33 10.90 -1.25
C PHE A 395 13.44 10.87 0.00
N ILE A 396 12.21 11.36 -0.09
CA ILE A 396 11.23 11.26 1.00
C ILE A 396 10.90 9.79 1.29
N ALA A 397 10.65 8.97 0.26
CA ALA A 397 10.43 7.54 0.41
C ALA A 397 11.65 6.83 1.02
N ALA A 398 12.85 7.03 0.45
CA ALA A 398 14.08 6.43 0.96
C ALA A 398 14.42 6.88 2.39
N LEU A 399 14.10 8.12 2.76
CA LEU A 399 14.27 8.61 4.13
C LEU A 399 13.30 7.93 5.11
N VAL A 400 12.06 7.63 4.67
CA VAL A 400 11.12 6.84 5.47
C VAL A 400 11.66 5.42 5.68
N ASP A 401 12.10 4.75 4.62
CA ASP A 401 12.66 3.39 4.68
C ASP A 401 13.92 3.32 5.55
N VAL A 402 14.80 4.31 5.47
CA VAL A 402 16.03 4.38 6.29
C VAL A 402 15.68 4.64 7.76
N ARG A 403 14.84 5.64 8.05
CA ARG A 403 14.59 6.10 9.43
C ARG A 403 13.55 5.28 10.20
N TYR A 404 12.60 4.62 9.53
CA TYR A 404 11.46 3.94 10.17
C TYR A 404 11.34 2.46 9.81
N LYS A 405 10.53 1.72 10.57
CA LYS A 405 10.20 0.30 10.38
C LYS A 405 8.83 0.19 9.71
N ASP A 406 8.69 -0.78 8.81
CA ASP A 406 7.46 -1.07 8.06
C ASP A 406 6.92 0.11 7.21
N GLY A 407 7.77 1.09 6.86
CA GLY A 407 7.37 2.29 6.12
C GLY A 407 6.53 3.30 6.93
N VAL A 408 6.32 3.08 8.23
CA VAL A 408 5.40 3.90 9.04
C VAL A 408 6.15 4.99 9.80
N VAL A 409 5.86 6.26 9.50
CA VAL A 409 6.33 7.41 10.29
C VAL A 409 5.64 7.39 11.66
N GLY A 410 6.36 6.92 12.67
CA GLY A 410 5.87 6.81 14.05
C GLY A 410 7.00 6.62 15.06
N PHE A 411 6.83 7.15 16.28
CA PHE A 411 7.86 7.10 17.32
C PHE A 411 8.28 5.67 17.68
N ALA A 412 7.33 4.72 17.69
CA ALA A 412 7.60 3.30 17.90
C ALA A 412 8.33 2.62 16.72
N ASN A 413 8.13 3.14 15.50
CA ASN A 413 8.68 2.60 14.27
C ASN A 413 10.07 3.16 13.95
N ARG A 414 10.45 4.35 14.47
CA ARG A 414 11.78 4.94 14.25
C ARG A 414 12.90 3.99 14.68
N LYS A 415 13.97 3.91 13.87
CA LYS A 415 15.20 3.15 14.15
C LYS A 415 16.10 3.95 15.10
N HIS A 416 15.78 3.96 16.39
CA HIS A 416 16.47 4.78 17.39
C HIS A 416 17.89 4.30 17.75
N PHE A 417 18.22 3.05 17.46
CA PHE A 417 19.52 2.44 17.73
C PHE A 417 20.24 2.16 16.42
N PHE A 418 21.55 2.38 16.35
CA PHE A 418 22.33 2.25 15.11
C PHE A 418 22.21 0.85 14.50
N THR A 419 22.29 -0.19 15.34
CA THR A 419 22.15 -1.59 14.95
C THR A 419 20.73 -1.98 14.52
N ASP A 420 19.70 -1.13 14.69
CA ASP A 420 18.40 -1.37 14.05
C ASP A 420 18.49 -1.31 12.51
N TRP A 421 19.50 -0.65 11.94
CA TRP A 421 19.76 -0.70 10.49
C TRP A 421 20.10 -2.11 9.99
N ALA A 422 20.63 -2.98 10.86
CA ALA A 422 20.97 -4.38 10.54
C ALA A 422 19.99 -5.41 11.15
N ALA A 423 19.30 -5.06 12.23
CA ALA A 423 18.38 -5.95 12.93
C ALA A 423 16.91 -5.79 12.52
N ALA A 424 16.52 -4.70 11.85
CA ALA A 424 15.18 -4.53 11.29
C ALA A 424 15.03 -5.25 9.93
N THR A 425 13.79 -5.42 9.47
CA THR A 425 13.47 -5.93 8.13
C THR A 425 12.55 -4.90 7.43
N PRO A 426 12.87 -4.47 6.19
CA PRO A 426 14.11 -4.72 5.46
C PRO A 426 15.34 -4.14 6.17
N ALA A 427 16.49 -4.77 5.98
CA ALA A 427 17.76 -4.27 6.51
C ALA A 427 18.29 -3.13 5.61
N ILE A 428 18.83 -2.09 6.23
CA ILE A 428 19.45 -0.95 5.56
C ILE A 428 20.95 -1.19 5.35
N ALA A 429 21.58 -1.90 6.29
CA ALA A 429 22.99 -2.27 6.26
C ALA A 429 23.24 -3.63 6.92
N THR A 430 24.27 -4.35 6.47
CA THR A 430 24.77 -5.58 7.08
C THR A 430 25.79 -5.23 8.16
N ASP A 431 25.68 -5.82 9.36
CA ASP A 431 26.75 -5.78 10.36
C ASP A 431 27.92 -6.64 9.86
N ILE A 432 29.05 -5.98 9.56
CA ILE A 432 30.28 -6.63 9.09
C ILE A 432 31.36 -6.72 10.17
N THR A 433 31.07 -6.29 11.40
CA THR A 433 32.07 -6.08 12.45
C THR A 433 32.86 -7.35 12.78
N THR A 434 32.18 -8.49 12.85
CA THR A 434 32.80 -9.82 13.07
C THR A 434 33.52 -10.38 11.84
N SER A 435 33.25 -9.84 10.65
CA SER A 435 33.96 -10.17 9.41
C SER A 435 35.25 -9.36 9.23
N LEU A 436 35.37 -8.21 9.91
CA LEU A 436 36.54 -7.33 9.86
C LEU A 436 37.66 -7.73 10.83
N SER A 437 37.35 -8.41 11.94
CA SER A 437 38.35 -8.87 12.90
C SER A 437 37.91 -10.12 13.66
N THR A 438 38.80 -11.12 13.75
CA THR A 438 38.63 -12.27 14.66
C THR A 438 38.70 -11.88 16.13
N ASN A 439 39.14 -10.64 16.43
CA ASN A 439 39.20 -10.10 17.78
C ASN A 439 37.97 -9.24 18.12
N ALA A 440 36.92 -9.27 17.28
CA ALA A 440 35.64 -8.63 17.58
C ALA A 440 34.93 -9.33 18.76
N ILE A 441 34.41 -8.55 19.69
CA ILE A 441 33.79 -9.02 20.93
C ILE A 441 32.26 -8.88 20.83
N PRO A 442 31.48 -9.98 20.87
CA PRO A 442 30.03 -9.93 20.94
C PRO A 442 29.57 -9.73 22.40
N VAL A 443 28.76 -8.70 22.64
CA VAL A 443 28.17 -8.38 23.96
C VAL A 443 26.65 -8.43 23.87
N GLN A 444 26.00 -9.09 24.83
CA GLN A 444 24.54 -9.05 24.94
C GLN A 444 24.11 -7.77 25.67
N LYS A 445 23.19 -7.03 25.07
CA LYS A 445 22.66 -5.76 25.57
C LYS A 445 21.14 -5.76 25.61
N ASN A 446 20.58 -4.97 26.52
CA ASN A 446 19.16 -4.72 26.64
C ASN A 446 18.88 -3.29 26.17
N LEU A 447 18.83 -3.10 24.84
CA LEU A 447 18.66 -1.76 24.25
C LEU A 447 17.44 -1.06 24.85
N ASN A 448 17.59 0.25 25.07
CA ASN A 448 16.69 1.12 25.81
C ASN A 448 16.75 1.01 27.36
N GLN A 449 17.31 -0.03 27.98
CA GLN A 449 17.40 -0.13 29.44
C GLN A 449 18.61 0.63 30.01
N LYS A 450 18.39 1.55 30.96
CA LYS A 450 19.48 2.23 31.68
C LYS A 450 20.06 1.34 32.77
N ASP A 451 21.39 1.33 32.91
CA ASP A 451 22.08 0.59 33.99
C ASP A 451 21.77 1.14 35.39
N SER A 452 21.44 2.43 35.48
CA SER A 452 20.92 3.09 36.68
C SER A 452 19.43 2.84 36.94
N GLY A 453 18.75 2.07 36.08
CA GLY A 453 17.32 1.80 36.12
C GLY A 453 16.47 2.73 35.25
N GLY A 454 15.31 2.23 34.82
CA GLY A 454 14.45 2.92 33.86
C GLY A 454 14.93 2.78 32.41
N VAL A 455 14.51 3.70 31.55
CA VAL A 455 14.78 3.65 30.10
C VAL A 455 15.32 4.96 29.53
N TYR A 456 16.01 4.91 28.39
CA TYR A 456 16.46 6.09 27.64
C TYR A 456 15.30 6.77 26.91
N LEU A 457 14.43 5.99 26.29
CA LEU A 457 13.31 6.38 25.45
C LEU A 457 12.00 5.82 26.04
N PRO A 458 11.28 6.63 26.86
CA PRO A 458 9.98 6.23 27.40
C PRO A 458 8.98 5.90 26.29
N GLY A 459 8.21 4.82 26.46
CA GLY A 459 7.19 4.39 25.51
C GLY A 459 7.67 3.35 24.49
N LEU A 460 8.98 3.11 24.39
CA LEU A 460 9.54 2.02 23.61
C LEU A 460 9.82 0.78 24.49
N PRO A 461 9.73 -0.44 23.96
CA PRO A 461 10.16 -1.64 24.69
C PRO A 461 11.67 -1.61 24.99
N VAL A 462 12.08 -2.49 25.91
CA VAL A 462 13.49 -2.92 26.03
C VAL A 462 13.71 -4.07 25.05
N VAL A 463 14.77 -4.01 24.24
CA VAL A 463 15.01 -4.97 23.14
C VAL A 463 16.37 -5.67 23.35
N PRO A 464 16.41 -7.00 23.54
CA PRO A 464 17.67 -7.72 23.59
C PRO A 464 18.39 -7.67 22.22
N ARG A 465 19.67 -7.33 22.23
CA ARG A 465 20.52 -7.21 21.04
C ARG A 465 21.91 -7.74 21.35
N THR A 466 22.45 -8.60 20.48
CA THR A 466 23.89 -8.86 20.46
C THR A 466 24.56 -7.74 19.68
N VAL A 467 25.44 -6.96 20.33
CA VAL A 467 26.24 -5.91 19.69
C VAL A 467 27.67 -6.42 19.62
N SER A 468 28.21 -6.55 18.41
CA SER A 468 29.62 -6.94 18.21
C SER A 468 30.46 -5.71 17.94
N TYR A 469 31.63 -5.60 18.55
CA TYR A 469 32.55 -4.47 18.33
C TYR A 469 34.00 -4.91 18.17
N VAL A 470 34.77 -4.22 17.32
CA VAL A 470 36.24 -4.33 17.30
C VAL A 470 36.78 -3.40 18.39
N PRO A 471 37.51 -3.89 19.42
CA PRO A 471 38.12 -3.02 20.42
C PRO A 471 39.16 -2.08 19.79
N SER A 472 39.27 -0.83 20.25
CA SER A 472 40.16 0.16 19.63
C SER A 472 41.64 -0.22 19.69
N ALA A 473 42.05 -1.01 20.68
CA ALA A 473 43.40 -1.59 20.76
C ALA A 473 43.66 -2.75 19.76
N GLN A 474 42.63 -3.16 19.02
CA GLN A 474 42.65 -4.20 17.98
C GLN A 474 42.21 -3.66 16.61
N PHE A 475 42.06 -2.33 16.49
CA PHE A 475 41.74 -1.65 15.24
C PHE A 475 43.04 -1.25 14.53
N ASP A 476 43.43 -2.03 13.52
CA ASP A 476 44.70 -1.89 12.81
C ASP A 476 44.51 -1.70 11.28
N SER A 477 45.61 -1.73 10.53
CA SER A 477 45.56 -1.63 9.06
C SER A 477 44.92 -2.85 8.39
N GLY A 478 44.89 -4.02 9.05
CA GLY A 478 44.14 -5.20 8.61
C GLY A 478 42.64 -4.92 8.64
N VAL A 479 42.14 -4.42 9.78
CA VAL A 479 40.74 -4.00 9.93
C VAL A 479 40.37 -2.93 8.90
N VAL A 480 41.21 -1.89 8.73
CA VAL A 480 40.97 -0.83 7.73
C VAL A 480 40.95 -1.37 6.30
N SER A 481 41.78 -2.36 5.95
CA SER A 481 41.76 -2.98 4.61
C SER A 481 40.46 -3.71 4.25
N GLY A 482 39.62 -4.02 5.25
CA GLY A 482 38.29 -4.58 5.04
C GLY A 482 37.18 -3.54 4.83
N LEU A 483 37.47 -2.26 5.10
CA LEU A 483 36.53 -1.13 4.98
C LEU A 483 36.42 -0.61 3.55
N ARG A 484 35.35 0.14 3.27
CA ARG A 484 35.04 0.79 1.99
C ARG A 484 34.39 2.15 2.24
N THR A 485 34.70 3.14 1.42
CA THR A 485 34.06 4.46 1.49
C THR A 485 32.53 4.32 1.43
N GLY A 486 31.85 4.78 2.48
CA GLY A 486 30.40 4.60 2.66
C GLY A 486 29.98 3.50 3.65
N ASP A 487 30.91 2.78 4.27
CA ASP A 487 30.64 2.03 5.50
C ASP A 487 30.35 3.00 6.65
N TYR A 488 29.39 2.67 7.51
CA TYR A 488 29.07 3.44 8.70
C TYR A 488 29.78 2.85 9.91
N ILE A 489 30.47 3.71 10.65
CA ILE A 489 31.20 3.37 11.87
C ILE A 489 30.48 4.00 13.06
N GLY A 490 30.02 3.16 13.99
CA GLY A 490 29.46 3.59 15.26
C GLY A 490 30.46 3.36 16.41
N ALA A 491 30.64 4.36 17.27
CA ALA A 491 31.48 4.27 18.46
C ALA A 491 30.79 3.40 19.52
N TYR A 492 31.35 2.23 19.83
CA TYR A 492 30.75 1.28 20.77
C TYR A 492 30.55 1.91 22.15
N SER A 493 29.32 1.85 22.67
CA SER A 493 29.00 2.28 24.03
C SER A 493 29.32 1.19 25.04
N GLU A 494 29.72 1.52 26.26
CA GLU A 494 29.82 0.53 27.36
C GLU A 494 28.48 0.33 28.10
N ASP A 495 27.57 1.32 28.08
CA ASP A 495 26.24 1.26 28.69
C ASP A 495 25.44 0.02 28.24
N GLY A 496 24.78 -0.68 29.17
CA GLY A 496 24.08 -1.94 28.91
C GLY A 496 22.85 -1.84 27.98
N GLY A 497 22.33 -0.64 27.73
CA GLY A 497 21.18 -0.38 26.86
C GLY A 497 21.39 0.61 25.72
N LEU A 498 22.64 0.93 25.39
CA LEU A 498 23.03 1.62 24.15
C LEU A 498 23.94 0.70 23.33
N ASP A 499 23.78 0.67 22.01
CA ASP A 499 24.74 0.00 21.13
C ASP A 499 25.94 0.90 20.85
N VAL A 500 25.70 2.16 20.45
CA VAL A 500 26.73 3.14 20.15
C VAL A 500 26.45 4.51 20.78
N THR A 501 27.48 5.34 20.95
CA THR A 501 27.37 6.72 21.45
C THR A 501 27.41 7.78 20.35
N HIS A 502 27.97 7.45 19.19
CA HIS A 502 28.18 8.35 18.04
C HIS A 502 28.26 7.55 16.74
N VAL A 503 27.96 8.17 15.61
CA VAL A 503 28.05 7.56 14.27
C VAL A 503 28.79 8.49 13.30
N GLY A 504 29.56 7.90 12.39
CA GLY A 504 30.15 8.58 11.24
C GLY A 504 30.31 7.64 10.05
N ILE A 505 30.84 8.17 8.95
CA ILE A 505 31.05 7.47 7.69
C ILE A 505 32.55 7.29 7.48
N PHE A 506 32.98 6.07 7.19
CA PHE A 506 34.34 5.82 6.71
C PHE A 506 34.50 6.40 5.31
N VAL A 507 35.53 7.22 5.12
CA VAL A 507 35.93 7.73 3.81
C VAL A 507 37.43 7.55 3.66
N ASP A 508 37.85 6.82 2.63
CA ASP A 508 39.24 6.77 2.21
C ASP A 508 39.55 8.00 1.35
N THR A 509 40.54 8.80 1.73
CA THR A 509 40.88 10.08 1.08
C THR A 509 42.34 10.10 0.63
N PRO A 510 42.75 11.01 -0.29
CA PRO A 510 44.16 11.13 -0.69
C PRO A 510 45.14 11.42 0.46
N ASP A 511 44.66 12.04 1.55
CA ASP A 511 45.44 12.34 2.75
C ASP A 511 45.35 11.23 3.82
N GLY A 512 44.60 10.15 3.55
CA GLY A 512 44.41 8.98 4.41
C GLY A 512 42.94 8.72 4.79
N PRO A 513 42.66 7.62 5.52
CA PRO A 513 41.31 7.26 5.94
C PRO A 513 40.81 8.17 7.08
N VAL A 514 39.59 8.67 6.95
CA VAL A 514 38.92 9.55 7.92
C VAL A 514 37.56 8.98 8.35
N LEU A 515 37.12 9.40 9.53
CA LEU A 515 35.73 9.34 9.94
C LEU A 515 35.06 10.69 9.65
N ARG A 516 34.25 10.75 8.59
CA ARG A 516 33.41 11.91 8.28
C ARG A 516 32.19 11.89 9.19
N ASN A 517 32.04 12.87 10.08
CA ASN A 517 31.03 12.83 11.14
C ASN A 517 30.56 14.22 11.60
N ALA A 518 29.31 14.31 12.07
CA ALA A 518 28.76 15.51 12.68
C ALA A 518 29.26 15.67 14.13
N SER A 519 30.36 16.39 14.32
CA SER A 519 30.99 16.55 15.63
C SER A 519 30.33 17.66 16.46
N SER A 520 29.91 17.29 17.67
CA SER A 520 29.39 18.18 18.72
C SER A 520 30.49 18.83 19.58
N LEU A 521 31.76 18.51 19.33
CA LEU A 521 32.87 19.04 20.11
C LEU A 521 32.99 20.56 19.92
N PRO A 522 33.30 21.35 20.98
CA PRO A 522 33.37 22.82 20.89
C PRO A 522 34.30 23.39 19.81
N GLY A 523 35.33 22.65 19.40
CA GLY A 523 36.24 23.04 18.31
C GLY A 523 35.68 22.82 16.89
N ASP A 524 34.68 21.95 16.75
CA ASP A 524 34.09 21.57 15.46
C ASP A 524 32.71 22.21 15.26
N ASN A 525 31.74 21.80 16.09
CA ASN A 525 30.31 22.13 15.99
C ASN A 525 29.71 22.00 14.58
N LYS A 526 30.15 21.01 13.80
CA LYS A 526 29.79 20.79 12.38
C LYS A 526 30.19 19.40 11.90
N VAL A 527 29.78 19.05 10.68
CA VAL A 527 30.32 17.88 9.96
C VAL A 527 31.78 18.12 9.57
N VAL A 528 32.67 17.24 10.03
CA VAL A 528 34.12 17.29 9.84
C VAL A 528 34.69 15.94 9.42
N ASP A 529 35.85 15.97 8.77
CA ASP A 529 36.70 14.80 8.56
C ASP A 529 37.70 14.69 9.72
N THR A 530 37.61 13.62 10.52
CA THR A 530 38.55 13.33 11.61
C THR A 530 39.47 12.16 11.21
N PRO A 531 40.81 12.23 11.34
CA PRO A 531 41.69 11.11 11.02
C PRO A 531 41.28 9.84 11.77
N LEU A 532 41.05 8.73 11.04
CA LEU A 532 40.30 7.59 11.57
C LEU A 532 40.95 6.96 12.80
N PHE A 533 42.25 6.73 12.77
CA PHE A 533 42.98 6.17 13.90
C PHE A 533 43.05 7.11 15.11
N ASP A 534 42.98 8.43 14.90
CA ASP A 534 42.97 9.40 15.98
C ASP A 534 41.59 9.42 16.66
N TYR A 535 40.51 9.35 15.88
CA TYR A 535 39.16 9.16 16.40
C TYR A 535 39.02 7.84 17.18
N VAL A 536 39.40 6.70 16.58
CA VAL A 536 39.18 5.37 17.18
C VAL A 536 39.91 5.22 18.52
N ARG A 537 41.09 5.84 18.69
CA ARG A 537 41.80 5.85 19.98
C ARG A 537 41.07 6.61 21.11
N THR A 538 40.01 7.37 20.82
CA THR A 538 39.20 8.08 21.84
C THR A 538 37.97 7.29 22.33
N VAL A 539 37.63 6.18 21.67
CA VAL A 539 36.44 5.36 21.98
C VAL A 539 36.85 3.94 22.41
N PRO A 540 36.00 3.16 23.10
CA PRO A 540 36.34 1.80 23.53
C PRO A 540 36.52 0.81 22.36
N GLY A 541 35.80 1.06 21.26
CA GLY A 541 35.85 0.28 20.03
C GLY A 541 34.80 0.72 19.03
N VAL A 542 34.66 -0.04 17.94
CA VAL A 542 33.77 0.30 16.82
C VAL A 542 32.86 -0.85 16.40
N VAL A 543 31.61 -0.49 16.08
CA VAL A 543 30.63 -1.31 15.35
C VAL A 543 30.62 -0.81 13.90
N VAL A 544 30.62 -1.70 12.90
CA VAL A 544 30.69 -1.32 11.49
C VAL A 544 29.55 -1.94 10.68
N LEU A 545 28.73 -1.08 10.09
CA LEU A 545 27.62 -1.47 9.22
C LEU A 545 27.91 -1.08 7.76
N ARG A 546 27.80 -2.04 6.84
CA ARG A 546 27.94 -1.81 5.39
C ARG A 546 26.58 -1.80 4.72
N PRO A 547 26.17 -0.73 4.02
CA PRO A 547 24.87 -0.66 3.35
C PRO A 547 24.58 -1.86 2.45
N VAL A 548 23.31 -2.28 2.41
CA VAL A 548 22.83 -3.17 1.34
C VAL A 548 22.84 -2.41 0.01
N GLN A 549 23.17 -3.11 -1.08
CA GLN A 549 23.27 -2.54 -2.44
C GLN A 549 21.97 -2.72 -3.22
#